data_AF-A0A1H6G629-F1
#
_entry.id   AF-A0A1H6G629-F1
#
_cell.length_a   1.000
_cell.length_b   1.000
_cell.length_c   1.000
_cell.angle_alpha   90.00
_cell.angle_beta   90.00
_cell.angle_gamma   90.00
#
_symmetry.space_group_name_H-M   'P 1'
#
loop_
_entity.id
_entity.type
_entity.pdbx_description
1 polymer ?
#
loop_
_entity_poly.entity_id
_entity_poly.type
_entity_poly.pdbx_seq_one_letter_code
_entity_poly.pdbx_strand_id
1 'polypeptide(L)'
;MTVYVETDFLLALAKDSDWLQQSAEEALNEYDVETSAFSYLELLLARERYEFEYVPLVANLLELVPVRNEEERQIVLKAVNYYDEGMTSFDAFHAATAETRTLNVLSSEKDYEDIEVERVPLEPADE
;
A
#
# COMPACT_ATOMS: atom_id res chain seq x y z
N MET A 1 -8.50 -22.65 6.31
CA MET A 1 -7.28 -22.42 7.14
C MET A 1 -6.69 -21.14 6.60
N THR A 2 -6.36 -20.18 7.46
CA THR A 2 -5.77 -18.92 6.99
C THR A 2 -4.31 -19.12 6.61
N VAL A 3 -3.92 -18.66 5.43
CA VAL A 3 -2.55 -18.73 4.91
C VAL A 3 -2.04 -17.31 4.62
N TYR A 4 -0.82 -17.02 5.05
CA TYR A 4 -0.17 -15.75 4.75
C TYR A 4 0.44 -15.79 3.34
N VAL A 5 0.16 -14.78 2.52
CA VAL A 5 0.68 -14.67 1.15
C VAL A 5 1.54 -13.43 0.97
N GLU A 6 2.47 -13.47 0.02
CA GLU A 6 3.42 -12.39 -0.28
C GLU A 6 3.05 -11.67 -1.59
N THR A 7 3.85 -10.67 -1.97
CA THR A 7 3.59 -9.79 -3.12
C THR A 7 3.48 -10.53 -4.45
N ASP A 8 4.21 -11.63 -4.63
CA ASP A 8 4.10 -12.47 -5.82
C ASP A 8 2.67 -12.99 -6.04
N PHE A 9 1.93 -13.28 -4.96
CA PHE A 9 0.53 -13.68 -5.04
C PHE A 9 -0.36 -12.53 -5.52
N LEU A 10 -0.13 -11.31 -5.01
CA LEU A 10 -0.83 -10.10 -5.47
C LEU A 10 -0.54 -9.83 -6.95
N LEU A 11 0.72 -9.97 -7.38
CA LEU A 11 1.14 -9.79 -8.77
C LEU A 11 0.55 -10.86 -9.69
N ALA A 12 0.43 -12.11 -9.23
CA ALA A 12 -0.21 -13.18 -9.97
C ALA A 12 -1.70 -12.90 -10.22
N LEU A 13 -2.40 -12.30 -9.25
CA LEU A 13 -3.80 -11.88 -9.41
C LEU A 13 -3.95 -10.60 -10.26
N ALA A 14 -3.00 -9.68 -10.19
CA ALA A 14 -3.06 -8.39 -10.86
C ALA A 14 -2.77 -8.43 -12.37
N LYS A 15 -2.05 -9.47 -12.84
CA LYS A 15 -1.60 -9.58 -14.23
C LYS A 15 -2.50 -10.52 -15.02
N ASP A 16 -2.99 -10.06 -16.17
CA ASP A 16 -3.80 -10.86 -17.10
C ASP A 16 -3.07 -12.08 -17.73
N SER A 17 -1.75 -12.19 -17.58
CA SER A 17 -0.95 -13.25 -18.20
C SER A 17 0.20 -13.74 -17.33
N ASP A 18 0.02 -13.78 -16.00
CA ASP A 18 1.00 -14.41 -15.12
C ASP A 18 0.86 -15.93 -15.17
N TRP A 19 1.97 -16.65 -15.32
CA TRP A 19 2.02 -18.11 -15.28
C TRP A 19 1.48 -18.70 -13.96
N LEU A 20 1.39 -17.90 -12.89
CA LEU A 20 0.81 -18.27 -11.60
C LEU A 20 -0.65 -17.86 -11.42
N GLN A 21 -1.26 -17.12 -12.35
CA GLN A 21 -2.61 -16.55 -12.17
C GLN A 21 -3.64 -17.61 -11.79
N GLN A 22 -3.72 -18.69 -12.58
CA GLN A 22 -4.64 -19.79 -12.31
C GLN A 22 -4.38 -20.43 -10.94
N SER A 23 -3.11 -20.61 -10.57
CA SER A 23 -2.76 -21.19 -9.26
C SER A 23 -3.14 -20.27 -8.10
N ALA A 24 -3.03 -18.94 -8.27
CA ALA A 24 -3.47 -17.97 -7.27
C ALA A 24 -5.00 -17.95 -7.13
N GLU A 25 -5.73 -17.99 -8.24
CA GLU A 25 -7.20 -18.08 -8.22
C GLU A 25 -7.70 -19.38 -7.60
N GLU A 26 -7.07 -20.52 -7.92
CA GLU A 26 -7.38 -21.82 -7.30
C GLU A 26 -7.11 -21.77 -5.79
N ALA A 27 -6.02 -21.13 -5.35
CA ALA A 27 -5.70 -20.96 -3.93
C ALA A 27 -6.73 -20.09 -3.20
N LEU A 28 -7.29 -19.04 -3.83
CA LEU A 28 -8.38 -18.24 -3.25
C LEU A 28 -9.68 -19.05 -3.01
N ASN A 29 -9.87 -20.15 -3.75
CA ASN A 29 -11.01 -21.04 -3.54
C ASN A 29 -10.77 -22.09 -2.43
N GLU A 30 -9.51 -22.36 -2.10
CA GLU A 30 -9.12 -23.40 -1.13
C GLU A 30 -8.78 -22.83 0.25
N TYR A 31 -8.21 -21.62 0.29
CA TYR A 31 -7.68 -21.01 1.50
C TYR A 31 -8.30 -19.64 1.76
N ASP A 32 -8.52 -19.33 3.05
CA ASP A 32 -8.64 -17.95 3.47
C ASP A 32 -7.22 -17.35 3.43
N VAL A 33 -7.01 -16.20 2.81
CA VAL A 33 -5.68 -15.60 2.71
C VAL A 33 -5.62 -14.27 3.43
N GLU A 34 -4.44 -13.93 3.93
CA GLU A 34 -4.12 -12.58 4.41
C GLU A 34 -2.69 -12.21 4.03
N THR A 35 -2.39 -10.92 4.02
CA THR A 35 -1.03 -10.42 3.79
C THR A 35 -0.72 -9.24 4.71
N SER A 36 0.43 -8.61 4.53
CA SER A 36 0.79 -7.38 5.23
C SER A 36 0.71 -6.16 4.33
N ALA A 37 0.63 -4.99 4.95
CA ALA A 37 0.80 -3.71 4.27
C ALA A 37 2.12 -3.61 3.46
N PHE A 38 3.16 -4.36 3.84
CA PHE A 38 4.43 -4.39 3.11
C PHE A 38 4.30 -5.02 1.72
N SER A 39 3.40 -5.99 1.54
CA SER A 39 3.19 -6.58 0.21
C SER A 39 2.51 -5.60 -0.74
N TYR A 40 1.63 -4.74 -0.22
CA TYR A 40 1.06 -3.64 -1.00
C TYR A 40 2.08 -2.52 -1.28
N LEU A 41 2.95 -2.20 -0.33
CA LEU A 41 4.07 -1.28 -0.55
C LEU A 41 5.01 -1.79 -1.66
N GLU A 42 5.35 -3.08 -1.64
CA GLU A 42 6.19 -3.70 -2.67
C GLU A 42 5.49 -3.70 -4.05
N LEU A 43 4.18 -3.90 -4.09
CA LEU A 43 3.39 -3.75 -5.31
C LEU A 43 3.50 -2.34 -5.91
N LEU A 44 3.49 -1.28 -5.07
CA LEU A 44 3.70 0.10 -5.55
C LEU A 44 5.13 0.33 -6.04
N LEU A 45 6.13 -0.26 -5.39
CA LEU A 45 7.53 -0.21 -5.84
C LEU A 45 7.71 -0.87 -7.22
N ALA A 46 6.84 -1.80 -7.60
CA ALA A 46 6.89 -2.46 -8.89
C ALA A 46 6.36 -1.62 -10.07
N ARG A 47 5.95 -0.35 -9.87
CA ARG A 47 5.40 0.53 -10.94
C ARG A 47 6.33 0.71 -12.14
N GLU A 48 7.64 0.74 -11.93
CA GLU A 48 8.58 0.85 -13.05
C GLU A 48 8.50 -0.34 -14.00
N ARG A 49 7.93 -1.47 -13.55
CA ARG A 49 7.79 -2.71 -14.31
C ARG A 49 6.39 -2.90 -14.89
N TYR A 50 5.38 -2.26 -14.31
CA TYR A 50 3.97 -2.50 -14.64
C TYR A 50 3.16 -1.20 -14.65
N GLU A 51 2.46 -0.94 -15.76
CA GLU A 51 1.59 0.22 -15.92
C GLU A 51 0.16 -0.12 -15.45
N PHE A 52 -0.04 -0.18 -14.13
CA PHE A 52 -1.36 -0.40 -13.53
C PHE A 52 -2.05 0.91 -13.14
N GLU A 53 -3.39 0.89 -13.11
CA GLU A 53 -4.18 1.86 -12.36
C GLU A 53 -4.19 1.46 -10.88
N TYR A 54 -3.24 1.98 -10.11
CA TYR A 54 -2.93 1.49 -8.77
C TYR A 54 -4.05 1.64 -7.75
N VAL A 55 -4.75 2.78 -7.74
CA VAL A 55 -5.85 3.03 -6.79
C VAL A 55 -6.96 1.97 -6.92
N PRO A 56 -7.59 1.77 -8.10
CA PRO A 56 -8.60 0.72 -8.25
C PRO A 56 -8.03 -0.69 -8.11
N LEU A 57 -6.78 -0.94 -8.54
CA LEU A 57 -6.13 -2.24 -8.37
C LEU A 57 -6.00 -2.62 -6.89
N VAL A 58 -5.42 -1.74 -6.06
CA VAL A 58 -5.20 -1.99 -4.65
C VAL A 58 -6.53 -2.16 -3.91
N ALA A 59 -7.54 -1.33 -4.21
CA ALA A 59 -8.86 -1.47 -3.62
C ALA A 59 -9.48 -2.85 -3.92
N ASN A 60 -9.40 -3.31 -5.17
CA ASN A 60 -9.90 -4.63 -5.56
C ASN A 60 -9.11 -5.77 -4.92
N LEU A 61 -7.77 -5.66 -4.88
CA LEU A 61 -6.91 -6.67 -4.26
C LEU A 61 -7.16 -6.79 -2.76
N LEU A 62 -7.43 -5.70 -2.04
CA LEU A 62 -7.74 -5.74 -0.60
C LEU A 62 -9.01 -6.53 -0.27
N GLU A 63 -9.95 -6.64 -1.21
CA GLU A 63 -11.15 -7.47 -1.05
C GLU A 63 -10.85 -8.97 -1.22
N LEU A 64 -9.81 -9.31 -2.01
CA LEU A 64 -9.39 -10.69 -2.25
C LEU A 64 -8.32 -11.17 -1.27
N VAL A 65 -7.39 -10.28 -0.93
CA VAL A 65 -6.22 -10.54 -0.11
C VAL A 65 -6.13 -9.44 0.96
N PRO A 66 -6.92 -9.59 2.05
CA PRO A 66 -6.98 -8.58 3.09
C PRO A 66 -5.66 -8.49 3.87
N VAL A 67 -5.47 -7.34 4.52
CA VAL A 67 -4.47 -7.17 5.57
C VAL A 67 -5.09 -7.44 6.94
N ARG A 68 -4.26 -7.50 7.99
CA ARG A 68 -4.64 -8.09 9.29
C ARG A 68 -5.86 -7.44 9.95
N ASN A 69 -6.03 -6.13 9.79
CA ASN A 69 -7.09 -5.38 10.47
C ASN A 69 -7.48 -4.11 9.68
N GLU A 70 -8.58 -3.48 10.10
CA GLU A 70 -9.09 -2.28 9.43
C GLU A 70 -8.13 -1.10 9.47
N GLU A 71 -7.34 -0.95 10.55
CA GLU A 71 -6.32 0.12 10.61
C GLU A 71 -5.29 -0.05 9.49
N GLU A 72 -4.74 -1.27 9.32
CA GLU A 72 -3.81 -1.57 8.23
C GLU A 72 -4.48 -1.41 6.86
N ARG A 73 -5.77 -1.78 6.72
CA ARG A 73 -6.53 -1.61 5.48
C ARG A 73 -6.64 -0.12 5.11
N GLN A 74 -6.94 0.73 6.07
CA GLN A 74 -7.00 2.18 5.87
C GLN A 74 -5.63 2.78 5.51
N ILE A 75 -4.55 2.28 6.13
CA ILE A 75 -3.19 2.70 5.78
C ILE A 75 -2.90 2.39 4.32
N VAL A 76 -3.18 1.18 3.84
CA VAL A 76 -2.93 0.80 2.44
C VAL A 76 -3.77 1.63 1.47
N LEU A 77 -5.06 1.86 1.77
CA LEU A 77 -5.94 2.65 0.92
C LEU A 77 -5.51 4.12 0.84
N LYS A 78 -5.14 4.74 1.97
CA LYS A 78 -4.63 6.12 1.96
C LYS A 78 -3.28 6.22 1.25
N ALA A 79 -2.39 5.27 1.49
CA ALA A 79 -1.07 5.25 0.86
C ALA A 79 -1.17 5.17 -0.66
N VAL A 80 -2.08 4.35 -1.22
CA VAL A 80 -2.23 4.30 -2.68
C VAL A 80 -2.79 5.60 -3.26
N ASN A 81 -3.62 6.35 -2.52
CA ASN A 81 -4.08 7.67 -2.95
C ASN A 81 -2.94 8.69 -2.92
N TYR A 82 -2.18 8.79 -1.82
CA TYR A 82 -1.01 9.68 -1.74
C TYR A 82 0.05 9.38 -2.80
N TYR A 83 0.22 8.10 -3.12
CA TYR A 83 1.07 7.67 -4.21
C TYR A 83 0.58 8.13 -5.59
N ASP A 84 -0.72 8.06 -5.85
CA ASP A 84 -1.34 8.55 -7.10
C ASP A 84 -1.22 10.08 -7.22
N GLU A 85 -1.24 10.78 -6.09
CA GLU A 85 -1.02 12.23 -5.99
C GLU A 85 0.45 12.66 -6.18
N GLY A 86 1.37 11.69 -6.29
CA GLY A 86 2.76 11.93 -6.72
C GLY A 86 3.83 11.63 -5.67
N MET A 87 3.46 11.20 -4.46
CA MET A 87 4.44 10.81 -3.45
C MET A 87 5.20 9.54 -3.85
N THR A 88 6.42 9.39 -3.32
CA THR A 88 7.09 8.09 -3.39
C THR A 88 6.31 7.04 -2.59
N SER A 89 6.45 5.76 -2.95
CA SER A 89 5.71 4.69 -2.28
C SER A 89 5.97 4.65 -0.77
N PHE A 90 7.20 4.93 -0.32
CA PHE A 90 7.51 4.95 1.10
C PHE A 90 6.93 6.18 1.81
N ASP A 91 7.05 7.37 1.21
CA ASP A 91 6.50 8.60 1.81
C ASP A 91 4.97 8.52 1.93
N ALA A 92 4.32 7.98 0.91
CA ALA A 92 2.88 7.73 0.92
C ALA A 92 2.44 6.80 2.07
N PHE A 93 3.18 5.71 2.31
CA PHE A 93 2.90 4.79 3.43
C PHE A 93 3.20 5.43 4.79
N HIS A 94 4.24 6.26 4.90
CA HIS A 94 4.53 7.01 6.12
C HIS A 94 3.43 8.03 6.44
N ALA A 95 3.02 8.84 5.45
CA ALA A 95 1.90 9.78 5.57
C ALA A 95 0.62 9.07 6.00
N ALA A 96 0.21 8.04 5.26
CA ALA A 96 -1.00 7.26 5.55
C ALA A 96 -0.98 6.63 6.95
N THR A 97 0.17 6.14 7.40
CA THR A 97 0.34 5.58 8.75
C THR A 97 0.15 6.65 9.82
N ALA A 98 0.79 7.81 9.65
CA ALA A 98 0.71 8.90 10.61
C ALA A 98 -0.72 9.45 10.71
N GLU A 99 -1.35 9.73 9.57
CA GLU A 99 -2.72 10.22 9.49
C GLU A 99 -3.71 9.24 10.15
N THR A 100 -3.63 7.95 9.80
CA THR A 100 -4.53 6.92 10.33
C THR A 100 -4.38 6.76 11.84
N ARG A 101 -3.18 6.94 12.36
CA ARG A 101 -2.89 6.88 13.80
C ARG A 101 -3.04 8.23 14.51
N THR A 102 -3.47 9.28 13.80
CA THR A 102 -3.61 10.65 14.33
C THR A 102 -2.31 11.14 14.97
N LEU A 103 -1.19 10.91 14.28
CA LEU A 103 0.15 11.32 14.68
C LEU A 103 0.67 12.43 13.77
N ASN A 104 1.46 13.33 14.35
CA ASN A 104 2.23 14.30 13.57
C ASN A 104 3.52 13.63 13.06
N VAL A 105 4.03 14.09 11.91
CA VAL A 105 5.23 13.54 11.29
C VAL A 105 6.41 14.49 11.46
N LEU A 106 7.36 14.09 12.31
CA LEU A 106 8.66 14.75 12.40
C LEU A 106 9.51 14.35 11.20
N SER A 107 9.65 15.24 10.20
CA SER A 107 10.33 14.91 8.94
C SER A 107 10.92 16.14 8.26
N SER A 108 11.95 15.92 7.43
CA SER A 108 12.45 16.90 6.45
C SER A 108 11.66 16.89 5.14
N GLU A 109 10.79 15.90 4.94
CA GLU A 109 9.92 15.80 3.76
C GLU A 109 8.87 16.90 3.81
N LYS A 110 8.87 17.76 2.79
CA LYS A 110 7.99 18.92 2.67
C LYS A 110 6.70 18.59 1.93
N ASP A 111 6.68 17.51 1.16
CA ASP A 111 5.49 17.06 0.44
C ASP A 111 4.32 16.75 1.39
N TYR A 112 4.59 16.53 2.70
CA TYR A 112 3.56 16.38 3.72
C TYR A 112 2.79 17.68 4.05
N GLU A 113 3.31 18.85 3.68
CA GLU A 113 2.62 20.14 3.91
C GLU A 113 1.38 20.34 3.04
N ASP A 114 1.28 19.58 1.93
CA ASP A 114 0.19 19.68 0.95
C ASP A 114 -0.93 18.65 1.17
N ILE A 115 -0.85 17.83 2.23
CA ILE A 115 -1.82 16.77 2.55
C ILE A 115 -2.37 16.88 3.99
N GLU A 116 -3.23 15.94 4.41
CA GLU A 116 -3.92 15.98 5.71
C GLU A 116 -3.01 15.71 6.93
N VAL A 117 -1.73 15.41 6.72
CA VAL A 117 -0.78 15.07 7.79
C VAL A 117 -0.11 16.32 8.34
N GLU A 118 -0.14 16.52 9.66
CA GLU A 118 0.61 17.60 10.29
C GLU A 118 2.11 17.28 10.35
N ARG A 119 2.90 18.02 9.57
CA ARG A 119 4.36 17.96 9.57
C ARG A 119 4.93 18.79 10.72
N VAL A 120 5.78 18.16 11.54
CA VAL A 120 6.69 18.87 12.45
C VAL A 120 8.04 19.00 11.73
N PRO A 121 8.53 20.22 11.44
CA PRO A 121 9.81 20.42 10.77
C PRO A 121 10.96 19.76 11.54
N LEU A 122 11.77 18.95 10.84
CA LEU A 122 12.99 18.37 11.40
C LEU A 122 14.19 19.33 11.27
N GLU A 123 14.16 20.19 10.25
CA GLU A 123 15.14 21.24 10.04
C GLU A 123 15.19 22.23 11.21
N PRO A 124 16.38 22.78 11.51
CA PRO A 124 16.48 23.84 12.50
C PRO A 124 15.63 25.05 12.08
N ALA A 125 15.03 25.72 13.07
CA ALA A 125 14.42 27.02 12.82
C ALA A 125 15.49 27.99 12.29
N ASP A 126 15.18 28.71 11.22
CA ASP A 126 16.06 29.78 10.72
C ASP A 126 16.35 30.76 11.88
N GLU A 127 17.64 30.98 12.19
CA GLU A 127 18.11 31.93 13.22
C GLU A 127 17.79 33.39 12.87
#